data_AF-A0A1D3TV71-F1
#
_entry.id   AF-A0A1D3TV71-F1
#
_cell.length_a   1.000
_cell.length_b   1.000
_cell.length_c   1.000
_cell.angle_alpha   90.00
_cell.angle_beta   90.00
_cell.angle_gamma   90.00
#
_symmetry.space_group_name_H-M   'P 1'
#
loop_
_entity.id
_entity.type
_entity.pdbx_description
1 polymer ?
#
loop_
_entity_poly.entity_id
_entity_poly.type
_entity_poly.pdbx_seq_one_letter_code
_entity_poly.pdbx_strand_id
1 'polypeptide(L)'
;MEHSYPFEGYHRTKKYLVCIDSDGCVMDTMDIKHMACFGPCMVAEWNLEADQKEILERWNQINLFSETRGINRFKGLLMALEEIDKKYIPIENLDSLHHWVNTTDELSNASLQREIEKTNSKCLIKALSWSESVNAAVKKIPEEKMLPFKGAEEGIHLAHDICDVAIVSSANQEAVLEEWTKHGLIKAVDILLAQNAGSKEYCIKKLLEYGYEKNHVLMVGDAPGDWDAANRNGVFFYPILAGKEEQSWSDLKEAIVQLIQGTFQGYYQNHLLEQFKSNLE
;
A
#
# COMPACT_ATOMS: atom_id res chain seq x y z
N MET A 1 25.20 10.65 -5.71
CA MET A 1 23.86 11.26 -5.78
C MET A 1 23.46 11.51 -4.35
N GLU A 2 23.21 12.77 -4.00
CA GLU A 2 22.79 13.15 -2.64
C GLU A 2 21.57 12.32 -2.24
N HIS A 3 21.67 11.58 -1.14
CA HIS A 3 20.50 11.04 -0.48
C HIS A 3 19.76 12.24 0.09
N SER A 4 18.78 12.79 -0.66
CA SER A 4 17.89 13.79 -0.08
C SER A 4 17.23 13.14 1.13
N TYR A 5 17.31 13.78 2.29
CA TYR A 5 16.61 13.24 3.45
C TYR A 5 15.12 13.33 3.14
N PRO A 6 14.32 12.25 3.25
CA PRO A 6 12.92 12.25 2.79
C PRO A 6 12.02 13.33 3.44
N PHE A 7 12.46 13.91 4.55
CA PHE A 7 11.78 14.95 5.31
C PHE A 7 12.41 16.35 5.15
N GLU A 8 13.43 16.48 4.31
CA GLU A 8 14.15 17.72 4.08
C GLU A 8 13.24 18.79 3.48
N GLY A 9 13.29 20.01 4.02
CA GLY A 9 12.50 21.15 3.55
C GLY A 9 11.03 21.16 4.00
N TYR A 10 10.51 20.06 4.54
CA TYR A 10 9.17 20.03 5.09
C TYR A 10 9.07 20.88 6.36
N HIS A 11 8.01 21.66 6.44
CA HIS A 11 7.64 22.39 7.65
C HIS A 11 6.12 22.42 7.74
N ARG A 12 5.61 22.26 8.95
CA ARG A 12 4.18 22.37 9.23
C ARG A 12 3.68 23.76 8.85
N THR A 13 2.66 23.82 7.99
CA THR A 13 2.00 25.09 7.62
C THR A 13 0.60 25.21 8.18
N LYS A 14 -0.03 24.08 8.54
CA LYS A 14 -1.41 24.01 9.02
C LYS A 14 -1.53 23.29 10.35
N LYS A 15 -2.68 23.48 11.01
CA LYS A 15 -2.94 22.87 12.31
C LYS A 15 -3.10 21.35 12.21
N TYR A 16 -3.70 20.87 11.13
CA TYR A 16 -4.07 19.48 10.88
C TYR A 16 -3.18 18.86 9.80
N LEU A 17 -3.08 17.53 9.81
CA LEU A 17 -2.32 16.74 8.85
C LEU A 17 -3.18 15.57 8.35
N VAL A 18 -3.19 15.37 7.03
CA VAL A 18 -3.75 14.17 6.42
C VAL A 18 -2.62 13.40 5.75
N CYS A 19 -2.39 12.18 6.22
CA CYS A 19 -1.52 11.21 5.57
C CYS A 19 -2.37 10.37 4.62
N ILE A 20 -1.94 10.17 3.38
CA ILE A 20 -2.73 9.49 2.34
C ILE A 20 -1.89 8.40 1.68
N ASP A 21 -2.39 7.17 1.64
CA ASP A 21 -1.78 6.12 0.82
C ASP A 21 -2.05 6.31 -0.68
N SER A 22 -1.23 5.73 -1.54
CA SER A 22 -1.33 5.91 -3.00
C SER A 22 -2.14 4.81 -3.69
N ASP A 23 -1.56 3.62 -3.82
CA ASP A 23 -2.13 2.51 -4.59
C ASP A 23 -3.33 1.92 -3.84
N GLY A 24 -4.48 1.77 -4.50
CA GLY A 24 -5.69 1.23 -3.87
C GLY A 24 -6.45 2.22 -2.98
N CYS A 25 -5.82 3.35 -2.65
CA CYS A 25 -6.43 4.44 -1.89
C CYS A 25 -6.79 5.63 -2.79
N VAL A 26 -5.81 6.25 -3.45
CA VAL A 26 -6.02 7.36 -4.41
C VAL A 26 -6.08 6.85 -5.83
N MET A 27 -5.20 5.91 -6.15
CA MET A 27 -4.94 5.45 -7.50
C MET A 27 -5.59 4.08 -7.71
N ASP A 28 -6.47 3.98 -8.71
CA ASP A 28 -7.19 2.76 -9.11
C ASP A 28 -6.26 1.81 -9.88
N THR A 29 -5.20 1.39 -9.21
CA THR A 29 -4.11 0.65 -9.82
C THR A 29 -3.83 -0.66 -9.12
N MET A 30 -4.31 -0.84 -7.87
CA MET A 30 -4.04 -2.04 -7.09
C MET A 30 -4.61 -3.30 -7.77
N ASP A 31 -5.88 -3.26 -8.18
CA ASP A 31 -6.55 -4.40 -8.79
C ASP A 31 -5.90 -4.80 -10.12
N ILE A 32 -5.71 -3.84 -11.03
CA ILE A 32 -5.08 -4.12 -12.34
C ILE A 32 -3.64 -4.61 -12.18
N LYS A 33 -2.85 -4.07 -11.25
CA LYS A 33 -1.51 -4.56 -10.96
C LYS A 33 -1.56 -6.03 -10.55
N HIS A 34 -2.43 -6.40 -9.61
CA HIS A 34 -2.51 -7.78 -9.13
C HIS A 34 -3.05 -8.75 -10.19
N MET A 35 -4.15 -8.37 -10.86
CA MET A 35 -4.86 -9.22 -11.82
C MET A 35 -4.11 -9.39 -13.14
N ALA A 36 -3.39 -8.36 -13.61
CA ALA A 36 -2.68 -8.40 -14.89
C ALA A 36 -1.17 -8.64 -14.77
N CYS A 37 -0.58 -8.45 -13.58
CA CYS A 37 0.87 -8.57 -13.39
C CYS A 37 1.24 -9.56 -12.28
N PHE A 38 0.90 -9.29 -11.02
CA PHE A 38 1.46 -10.07 -9.90
C PHE A 38 1.09 -11.56 -9.95
N GLY A 39 -0.20 -11.86 -10.05
CA GLY A 39 -0.70 -13.23 -10.16
C GLY A 39 -0.23 -13.91 -11.44
N PRO A 40 -0.42 -13.32 -12.64
CA PRO A 40 0.04 -13.91 -13.90
C PRO A 40 1.55 -14.15 -13.96
N CYS A 41 2.37 -13.26 -13.43
CA CYS A 41 3.81 -13.47 -13.33
C CYS A 41 4.15 -14.65 -12.41
N MET A 42 3.42 -14.85 -11.31
CA MET A 42 3.61 -16.02 -10.43
C MET A 42 3.26 -17.31 -11.17
N VAL A 43 2.12 -17.31 -11.89
CA VAL A 43 1.71 -18.47 -12.70
C VAL A 43 2.78 -18.86 -13.71
N ALA A 44 3.30 -17.88 -14.45
CA ALA A 44 4.34 -18.12 -15.45
C ALA A 44 5.66 -18.58 -14.82
N GLU A 45 6.11 -17.94 -13.74
CA GLU A 45 7.38 -18.28 -13.08
C GLU A 45 7.36 -19.72 -12.55
N TRP A 46 6.24 -20.21 -12.01
CA TRP A 46 6.11 -21.57 -11.46
C TRP A 46 5.51 -22.59 -12.43
N ASN A 47 5.23 -22.24 -13.68
CA ASN A 47 4.59 -23.09 -14.70
C ASN A 47 3.24 -23.68 -14.22
N LEU A 48 2.36 -22.80 -13.74
CA LEU A 48 1.06 -23.14 -13.14
C LEU A 48 -0.11 -22.99 -14.11
N GLU A 49 0.14 -23.01 -15.43
CA GLU A 49 -0.87 -22.69 -16.45
C GLU A 49 -2.06 -23.66 -16.45
N ALA A 50 -1.85 -24.91 -16.04
CA ALA A 50 -2.89 -25.94 -15.99
C ALA A 50 -4.06 -25.56 -15.06
N ASP A 51 -3.74 -24.91 -13.94
CA ASP A 51 -4.69 -24.56 -12.87
C ASP A 51 -4.81 -23.03 -12.69
N GLN A 52 -4.38 -22.24 -13.70
CA GLN A 52 -4.23 -20.79 -13.58
C GLN A 52 -5.49 -20.08 -13.08
N LYS A 53 -6.68 -20.53 -13.47
CA LYS A 53 -7.93 -19.83 -13.14
C LYS A 53 -8.15 -19.84 -11.62
N GLU A 54 -8.10 -21.01 -11.00
CA GLU A 54 -8.32 -21.16 -9.57
C GLU A 54 -7.17 -20.53 -8.76
N ILE A 55 -5.93 -20.65 -9.24
CA ILE A 55 -4.75 -20.04 -8.60
C ILE A 55 -4.83 -18.51 -8.63
N LEU A 56 -5.25 -17.90 -9.74
CA LEU A 56 -5.41 -16.45 -9.85
C LEU A 56 -6.60 -15.94 -9.01
N GLU A 57 -7.70 -16.69 -8.95
CA GLU A 57 -8.81 -16.39 -8.03
C GLU A 57 -8.34 -16.39 -6.57
N ARG A 58 -7.55 -17.39 -6.16
CA ARG A 58 -6.94 -17.43 -4.82
C ARG A 58 -5.94 -16.29 -4.60
N TRP A 59 -5.09 -15.99 -5.58
CA TRP A 59 -4.15 -14.85 -5.51
C TRP A 59 -4.89 -13.54 -5.23
N ASN A 60 -5.97 -13.27 -5.97
CA ASN A 60 -6.77 -12.07 -5.81
C ASN A 60 -7.47 -12.04 -4.44
N GLN A 61 -8.03 -13.16 -3.99
CA GLN A 61 -8.64 -13.21 -2.66
C GLN A 61 -7.63 -12.90 -1.55
N ILE A 62 -6.42 -13.47 -1.60
CA ILE A 62 -5.36 -13.22 -0.62
C ILE A 62 -4.92 -11.75 -0.67
N ASN A 63 -4.66 -11.20 -1.86
CA ASN A 63 -3.95 -9.93 -1.96
C ASN A 63 -4.84 -8.69 -2.13
N LEU A 64 -6.11 -8.85 -2.52
CA LEU A 64 -7.02 -7.73 -2.80
C LEU A 64 -8.25 -7.71 -1.89
N PHE A 65 -8.80 -8.88 -1.55
CA PHE A 65 -10.15 -8.99 -0.98
C PHE A 65 -10.19 -9.71 0.37
N SER A 66 -9.15 -9.55 1.19
CA SER A 66 -9.09 -10.11 2.53
C SER A 66 -8.27 -9.23 3.47
N GLU A 67 -8.14 -9.62 4.74
CA GLU A 67 -7.29 -8.96 5.74
C GLU A 67 -5.79 -8.87 5.35
N THR A 68 -5.36 -9.57 4.29
CA THR A 68 -4.00 -9.42 3.73
C THR A 68 -3.92 -8.47 2.53
N ARG A 69 -4.96 -7.67 2.28
CA ARG A 69 -4.95 -6.57 1.31
C ARG A 69 -3.77 -5.62 1.57
N GLY A 70 -3.06 -5.26 0.49
CA GLY A 70 -1.92 -4.33 0.56
C GLY A 70 -0.70 -4.86 1.32
N ILE A 71 -0.64 -6.16 1.64
CA ILE A 71 0.53 -6.76 2.29
C ILE A 71 1.76 -6.69 1.37
N ASN A 72 2.96 -6.75 1.96
CA ASN A 72 4.19 -6.82 1.18
C ASN A 72 4.13 -7.99 0.17
N ARG A 73 4.50 -7.71 -1.08
CA ARG A 73 4.42 -8.65 -2.21
C ARG A 73 5.01 -10.02 -1.94
N PHE A 74 6.10 -10.12 -1.17
CA PHE A 74 6.75 -11.40 -0.86
C PHE A 74 6.00 -12.21 0.20
N LYS A 75 5.30 -11.54 1.12
CA LYS A 75 4.38 -12.20 2.05
C LYS A 75 3.18 -12.75 1.29
N GLY A 76 2.59 -11.94 0.41
CA GLY A 76 1.51 -12.36 -0.47
C GLY A 76 1.90 -13.54 -1.36
N LEU A 77 3.12 -13.50 -1.93
CA LEU A 77 3.70 -14.62 -2.68
C LEU A 77 3.84 -15.88 -1.83
N LEU A 78 4.42 -15.77 -0.63
CA LEU A 78 4.59 -16.92 0.27
C LEU A 78 3.25 -17.59 0.57
N MET A 79 2.23 -16.82 0.95
CA MET A 79 0.89 -17.35 1.24
C MET A 79 0.28 -18.08 0.04
N ALA A 80 0.41 -17.51 -1.15
CA ALA A 80 -0.08 -18.14 -2.38
C ALA A 80 0.68 -19.44 -2.67
N LEU A 81 2.02 -19.42 -2.58
CA LEU A 81 2.86 -20.60 -2.82
C LEU A 81 2.62 -21.71 -1.78
N GLU A 82 2.33 -21.39 -0.52
CA GLU A 82 1.96 -22.37 0.51
C GLU A 82 0.63 -23.06 0.21
N GLU A 83 -0.36 -22.34 -0.32
CA GLU A 83 -1.60 -22.98 -0.80
C GLU A 83 -1.32 -23.85 -2.03
N ILE A 84 -0.43 -23.39 -2.92
CA ILE A 84 -0.11 -24.11 -4.15
C ILE A 84 0.62 -25.42 -3.86
N ASP A 85 1.62 -25.38 -2.98
CA ASP A 85 2.42 -26.52 -2.53
C ASP A 85 1.56 -27.67 -2.00
N LYS A 86 0.49 -27.33 -1.27
CA LYS A 86 -0.42 -28.29 -0.65
C LYS A 86 -1.44 -28.89 -1.62
N LYS A 87 -1.84 -28.15 -2.66
CA LYS A 87 -3.02 -28.48 -3.49
C LYS A 87 -2.69 -28.89 -4.92
N TYR A 88 -1.67 -28.31 -5.54
CA TYR A 88 -1.42 -28.47 -6.98
C TYR A 88 -0.06 -29.13 -7.25
N ILE A 89 1.03 -28.44 -6.94
CA ILE A 89 2.39 -28.93 -7.20
C ILE A 89 3.34 -28.58 -6.05
N PRO A 90 4.24 -29.49 -5.64
CA PRO A 90 5.26 -29.17 -4.65
C PRO A 90 6.16 -28.01 -5.09
N ILE A 91 6.41 -27.06 -4.20
CA ILE A 91 7.26 -25.90 -4.43
C ILE A 91 8.65 -26.17 -3.85
N GLU A 92 9.62 -26.38 -4.75
CA GLU A 92 11.00 -26.68 -4.36
C GLU A 92 11.60 -25.54 -3.51
N ASN A 93 12.15 -25.89 -2.34
CA ASN A 93 12.78 -24.99 -1.36
C ASN A 93 11.87 -23.87 -0.80
N LEU A 94 10.55 -24.10 -0.72
CA LEU A 94 9.61 -23.13 -0.14
C LEU A 94 10.01 -22.69 1.29
N ASP A 95 10.55 -23.59 2.11
CA ASP A 95 11.02 -23.28 3.47
C ASP A 95 12.04 -22.13 3.52
N SER A 96 12.85 -21.96 2.48
CA SER A 96 13.80 -20.84 2.39
C SER A 96 13.07 -19.50 2.25
N LEU A 97 12.02 -19.44 1.43
CA LEU A 97 11.19 -18.25 1.28
C LEU A 97 10.45 -17.95 2.58
N HIS A 98 9.87 -18.98 3.19
CA HIS A 98 9.21 -18.86 4.49
C HIS A 98 10.16 -18.30 5.56
N HIS A 99 11.38 -18.85 5.68
CA HIS A 99 12.38 -18.37 6.62
C HIS A 99 12.71 -16.90 6.37
N TRP A 100 13.13 -16.55 5.15
CA TRP A 100 13.53 -15.19 4.80
C TRP A 100 12.41 -14.17 5.05
N VAL A 101 11.18 -14.46 4.62
CA VAL A 101 10.04 -13.56 4.81
C VAL A 101 9.78 -13.24 6.28
N ASN A 102 10.03 -14.20 7.18
CA ASN A 102 9.74 -14.08 8.61
C ASN A 102 10.92 -13.56 9.44
N THR A 103 12.15 -13.58 8.93
CA THR A 103 13.34 -13.21 9.70
C THR A 103 14.10 -12.01 9.13
N THR A 104 13.79 -11.55 7.92
CA THR A 104 14.47 -10.39 7.32
C THR A 104 14.02 -9.08 7.98
N ASP A 105 14.97 -8.15 8.15
CA ASP A 105 14.68 -6.78 8.60
C ASP A 105 14.05 -5.93 7.48
N GLU A 106 14.20 -6.36 6.23
CA GLU A 106 13.78 -5.62 5.04
C GLU A 106 13.22 -6.59 3.98
N LEU A 107 12.02 -6.33 3.46
CA LEU A 107 11.39 -7.12 2.39
C LEU A 107 11.51 -6.40 1.04
N SER A 108 12.67 -6.51 0.40
CA SER A 108 12.98 -5.88 -0.88
C SER A 108 13.75 -6.82 -1.80
N ASN A 109 13.83 -6.49 -3.10
CA ASN A 109 14.68 -7.24 -4.04
C ASN A 109 16.15 -7.24 -3.60
N ALA A 110 16.62 -6.14 -3.01
CA ALA A 110 18.00 -6.01 -2.56
C ALA A 110 18.31 -6.91 -1.36
N SER A 111 17.40 -7.00 -0.38
CA SER A 111 17.57 -7.93 0.74
C SER A 111 17.41 -9.39 0.33
N LEU A 112 16.53 -9.68 -0.64
CA LEU A 112 16.37 -11.01 -1.22
C LEU A 112 17.65 -11.47 -1.96
N GLN A 113 18.25 -10.60 -2.76
CA GLN A 113 19.51 -10.87 -3.46
C GLN A 113 20.64 -11.25 -2.47
N ARG A 114 20.78 -10.49 -1.37
CA ARG A 114 21.77 -10.81 -0.32
C ARG A 114 21.52 -12.17 0.33
N GLU A 115 20.26 -12.62 0.43
CA GLU A 115 19.93 -13.92 0.98
C GLU A 115 20.18 -15.07 -0.01
N ILE A 116 19.94 -14.84 -1.30
CA ILE A 116 20.29 -15.77 -2.38
C ILE A 116 21.79 -16.06 -2.38
N GLU A 117 22.64 -15.05 -2.18
CA GLU A 117 24.11 -15.21 -2.14
C GLU A 117 24.57 -16.14 -1.01
N LYS A 118 23.83 -16.22 0.10
CA LYS A 118 24.16 -17.09 1.25
C LYS A 118 23.66 -18.52 1.07
N THR A 119 22.45 -18.66 0.53
CA THR A 119 21.70 -19.93 0.56
C THR A 119 21.72 -20.66 -0.77
N ASN A 120 21.89 -19.94 -1.88
CA ASN A 120 21.70 -20.41 -3.25
C ASN A 120 20.34 -21.14 -3.45
N SER A 121 19.31 -20.72 -2.70
CA SER A 121 17.99 -21.35 -2.73
C SER A 121 17.27 -21.08 -4.05
N LYS A 122 16.78 -22.14 -4.70
CA LYS A 122 16.03 -22.02 -5.96
C LYS A 122 14.74 -21.21 -5.79
N CYS A 123 14.02 -21.39 -4.67
CA CYS A 123 12.79 -20.65 -4.42
C CYS A 123 13.04 -19.14 -4.32
N LEU A 124 14.11 -18.73 -3.62
CA LEU A 124 14.47 -17.32 -3.50
C LEU A 124 14.88 -16.72 -4.84
N ILE A 125 15.64 -17.45 -5.66
CA ILE A 125 15.99 -17.03 -7.04
C ILE A 125 14.73 -16.81 -7.88
N LYS A 126 13.77 -17.74 -7.83
CA LYS A 126 12.49 -17.60 -8.54
C LYS A 126 11.64 -16.45 -7.99
N ALA A 127 11.62 -16.24 -6.67
CA ALA A 127 10.93 -15.11 -6.07
C ALA A 127 11.51 -13.75 -6.51
N LEU A 128 12.84 -13.67 -6.68
CA LEU A 128 13.48 -12.48 -7.24
C LEU A 128 13.11 -12.28 -8.72
N SER A 129 13.24 -13.34 -9.54
CA SER A 129 12.84 -13.34 -10.96
C SER A 129 11.39 -12.91 -11.15
N TRP A 130 10.49 -13.45 -10.33
CA TRP A 130 9.08 -13.05 -10.27
C TRP A 130 8.93 -11.56 -9.95
N SER A 131 9.57 -11.06 -8.89
CA SER A 131 9.43 -9.65 -8.48
C SER A 131 9.93 -8.69 -9.57
N GLU A 132 11.01 -9.03 -10.26
CA GLU A 132 11.52 -8.26 -11.40
C GLU A 132 10.58 -8.33 -12.62
N SER A 133 10.02 -9.51 -12.90
CA SER A 133 9.02 -9.71 -13.96
C SER A 133 7.76 -8.91 -13.69
N VAL A 134 7.31 -8.85 -12.43
CA VAL A 134 6.19 -8.00 -12.00
C VAL A 134 6.50 -6.53 -12.26
N ASN A 135 7.69 -6.04 -11.86
CA ASN A 135 8.08 -4.66 -12.12
C ASN A 135 8.08 -4.33 -13.62
N ALA A 136 8.55 -5.27 -14.46
CA ALA A 136 8.54 -5.10 -15.90
C ALA A 136 7.13 -5.14 -16.51
N ALA A 137 6.22 -5.94 -15.95
CA ALA A 137 4.83 -6.04 -16.39
C ALA A 137 4.02 -4.81 -16.00
N VAL A 138 4.19 -4.28 -14.78
CA VAL A 138 3.51 -3.06 -14.31
C VAL A 138 3.83 -1.86 -15.20
N LYS A 139 5.09 -1.72 -15.63
CA LYS A 139 5.51 -0.66 -16.58
C LYS A 139 4.84 -0.75 -17.96
N LYS A 140 4.21 -1.87 -18.29
CA LYS A 140 3.50 -2.08 -19.57
C LYS A 140 1.99 -1.89 -19.45
N ILE A 141 1.47 -1.61 -18.24
CA ILE A 141 0.05 -1.30 -18.07
C ILE A 141 -0.25 -0.01 -18.86
N PRO A 142 -1.27 -0.01 -19.73
CA PRO A 142 -1.65 1.18 -20.47
C PRO A 142 -2.01 2.32 -19.52
N GLU A 143 -1.50 3.50 -19.83
CA GLU A 143 -1.61 4.67 -18.97
C GLU A 143 -3.06 5.08 -18.73
N GLU A 144 -3.95 4.88 -19.70
CA GLU A 144 -5.38 5.16 -19.59
C GLU A 144 -6.10 4.30 -18.56
N LYS A 145 -5.46 3.24 -18.05
CA LYS A 145 -5.97 2.38 -16.98
C LYS A 145 -5.37 2.71 -15.62
N MET A 146 -4.45 3.66 -15.55
CA MET A 146 -3.77 4.08 -14.33
C MET A 146 -4.37 5.42 -13.88
N LEU A 147 -5.64 5.41 -13.45
CA LEU A 147 -6.38 6.63 -13.13
C LEU A 147 -6.60 6.77 -11.62
N PRO A 148 -6.70 7.99 -11.08
CA PRO A 148 -7.21 8.18 -9.73
C PRO A 148 -8.66 7.72 -9.63
N PHE A 149 -9.07 7.27 -8.44
CA PHE A 149 -10.49 7.03 -8.17
C PHE A 149 -11.30 8.33 -8.34
N LYS A 150 -12.53 8.18 -8.79
CA LYS A 150 -13.45 9.30 -8.92
C LYS A 150 -13.66 9.95 -7.55
N GLY A 151 -13.55 11.27 -7.50
CA GLY A 151 -13.64 12.06 -6.27
C GLY A 151 -12.32 12.23 -5.51
N ALA A 152 -11.27 11.47 -5.83
CA ALA A 152 -9.99 11.57 -5.12
C ALA A 152 -9.33 12.94 -5.25
N GLU A 153 -9.28 13.50 -6.47
CA GLU A 153 -8.74 14.84 -6.71
C GLU A 153 -9.47 15.91 -5.90
N GLU A 154 -10.81 15.92 -5.93
CA GLU A 154 -11.63 16.86 -5.17
C GLU A 154 -11.42 16.71 -3.66
N GLY A 155 -11.41 15.47 -3.17
CA GLY A 155 -11.18 15.16 -1.76
C GLY A 155 -9.81 15.61 -1.26
N ILE A 156 -8.75 15.36 -2.04
CA ILE A 156 -7.39 15.80 -1.73
C ILE A 156 -7.30 17.32 -1.71
N HIS A 157 -7.89 18.03 -2.69
CA HIS A 157 -7.89 19.49 -2.71
C HIS A 157 -8.65 20.06 -1.49
N LEU A 158 -9.79 19.49 -1.14
CA LEU A 158 -10.56 19.91 0.04
C LEU A 158 -9.77 19.69 1.33
N ALA A 159 -9.09 18.54 1.46
CA ALA A 159 -8.22 18.27 2.59
C ALA A 159 -7.05 19.26 2.61
N HIS A 160 -6.41 19.49 1.48
CA HIS A 160 -5.28 20.41 1.32
C HIS A 160 -5.65 21.85 1.58
N ASP A 161 -6.92 22.28 1.52
CA ASP A 161 -7.29 23.64 1.94
C ASP A 161 -7.09 23.85 3.44
N ILE A 162 -7.25 22.81 4.27
CA ILE A 162 -7.34 22.92 5.73
C ILE A 162 -6.21 22.19 6.47
N CYS A 163 -5.64 21.17 5.84
CA CYS A 163 -4.61 20.28 6.40
C CYS A 163 -3.35 20.33 5.54
N ASP A 164 -2.20 20.14 6.16
CA ASP A 164 -1.03 19.71 5.38
C ASP A 164 -1.32 18.28 4.87
N VAL A 165 -0.89 17.94 3.67
CA VAL A 165 -1.10 16.65 3.02
C VAL A 165 0.23 15.95 2.80
N ALA A 166 0.35 14.75 3.35
CA ALA A 166 1.51 13.88 3.19
C ALA A 166 1.12 12.61 2.44
N ILE A 167 1.78 12.31 1.32
CA ILE A 167 1.71 10.96 0.76
C ILE A 167 2.53 10.04 1.65
N VAL A 168 1.96 8.93 2.09
CA VAL A 168 2.63 7.90 2.89
C VAL A 168 2.40 6.55 2.23
N SER A 169 3.34 6.13 1.37
CA SER A 169 3.18 4.98 0.47
C SER A 169 4.28 3.94 0.65
N SER A 170 3.93 2.67 0.43
CA SER A 170 4.91 1.57 0.35
C SER A 170 5.43 1.32 -1.07
N ALA A 171 4.93 2.07 -2.07
CA ALA A 171 5.38 1.97 -3.45
C ALA A 171 6.71 2.70 -3.67
N ASN A 172 7.31 2.47 -4.84
CA ASN A 172 8.54 3.14 -5.25
C ASN A 172 8.31 4.66 -5.42
N GLN A 173 9.24 5.48 -4.92
CA GLN A 173 9.10 6.95 -4.93
C GLN A 173 8.92 7.54 -6.33
N GLU A 174 9.72 7.09 -7.30
CA GLU A 174 9.66 7.61 -8.67
C GLU A 174 8.30 7.30 -9.30
N ALA A 175 7.79 6.08 -9.08
CA ALA A 175 6.48 5.67 -9.58
C ALA A 175 5.35 6.51 -8.97
N VAL A 176 5.35 6.73 -7.65
CA VAL A 176 4.35 7.57 -6.98
C VAL A 176 4.44 9.01 -7.47
N LEU A 177 5.66 9.56 -7.57
CA LEU A 177 5.86 10.93 -8.03
C LEU A 177 5.37 11.13 -9.47
N GLU A 178 5.74 10.22 -10.37
CA GLU A 178 5.32 10.27 -11.78
C GLU A 178 3.79 10.21 -11.90
N GLU A 179 3.17 9.25 -11.23
CA GLU A 179 1.72 9.02 -11.25
C GLU A 179 0.95 10.23 -10.69
N TRP A 180 1.30 10.69 -9.49
CA TRP A 180 0.64 11.85 -8.87
C TRP A 180 0.87 13.15 -9.64
N THR A 181 2.06 13.33 -10.23
CA THR A 181 2.37 14.53 -11.03
C THR A 181 1.55 14.53 -12.32
N LYS A 182 1.46 13.39 -12.98
CA LYS A 182 0.72 13.21 -14.23
C LYS A 182 -0.76 13.55 -14.09
N HIS A 183 -1.37 13.17 -12.96
CA HIS A 183 -2.76 13.49 -12.67
C HIS A 183 -2.95 14.85 -11.98
N GLY A 184 -1.89 15.66 -11.85
CA GLY A 184 -1.95 16.99 -11.26
C GLY A 184 -2.12 17.03 -9.74
N LEU A 185 -2.26 15.86 -9.09
CA LEU A 185 -2.49 15.70 -7.65
C LEU A 185 -1.32 16.18 -6.80
N ILE A 186 -0.09 16.09 -7.33
CA ILE A 186 1.12 16.50 -6.60
C ILE A 186 1.09 17.98 -6.15
N LYS A 187 0.25 18.82 -6.79
CA LYS A 187 0.10 20.24 -6.44
C LYS A 187 -0.59 20.46 -5.10
N ALA A 188 -1.30 19.46 -4.59
CA ALA A 188 -2.01 19.49 -3.31
C ALA A 188 -1.35 18.55 -2.28
N VAL A 189 -0.02 18.43 -2.36
CA VAL A 189 0.81 17.59 -1.49
C VAL A 189 1.97 18.41 -0.97
N ASP A 190 2.16 18.39 0.35
CA ASP A 190 3.24 19.14 1.02
C ASP A 190 4.49 18.29 1.23
N ILE A 191 4.35 16.96 1.24
CA ILE A 191 5.47 16.02 1.33
C ILE A 191 5.12 14.65 0.74
N LEU A 192 6.07 14.06 0.01
CA LEU A 192 5.95 12.70 -0.53
C LEU A 192 6.89 11.76 0.22
N LEU A 193 6.33 10.83 0.99
CA LEU A 193 7.04 9.79 1.72
C LEU A 193 6.69 8.42 1.14
N ALA A 194 7.58 7.88 0.31
CA ALA A 194 7.41 6.57 -0.33
C ALA A 194 8.31 5.52 0.34
N GLN A 195 8.51 4.37 -0.32
CA GLN A 195 9.30 3.25 0.21
C GLN A 195 10.68 3.64 0.76
N ASN A 196 11.35 4.63 0.16
CA ASN A 196 12.66 5.12 0.59
C ASN A 196 12.62 5.92 1.91
N ALA A 197 11.45 6.36 2.37
CA ALA A 197 11.25 7.09 3.61
C ALA A 197 11.10 6.18 4.84
N GLY A 198 10.98 4.87 4.63
CA GLY A 198 10.73 3.88 5.68
C GLY A 198 9.28 3.39 5.70
N SER A 199 8.88 2.73 6.78
CA SER A 199 7.50 2.24 6.93
C SER A 199 6.51 3.39 7.09
N LYS A 200 5.23 3.14 6.77
CA LYS A 200 4.14 4.10 7.00
C LYS A 200 4.06 4.53 8.47
N GLU A 201 4.23 3.57 9.39
CA GLU A 201 4.32 3.82 10.84
C GLU A 201 5.45 4.81 11.17
N TYR A 202 6.64 4.60 10.61
CA TYR A 202 7.79 5.47 10.82
C TYR A 202 7.56 6.86 10.23
N CYS A 203 6.96 6.95 9.04
CA CYS A 203 6.66 8.21 8.37
C CYS A 203 5.70 9.08 9.19
N ILE A 204 4.58 8.52 9.64
CA ILE A 204 3.61 9.22 10.49
C ILE A 204 4.28 9.65 11.81
N LYS A 205 5.07 8.77 12.42
CA LYS A 205 5.82 9.09 13.65
C LYS A 205 6.73 10.30 13.46
N LYS A 206 7.45 10.36 12.33
CA LYS A 206 8.33 11.48 12.00
C LYS A 206 7.57 12.77 11.72
N LEU A 207 6.44 12.70 11.04
CA LEU A 207 5.58 13.88 10.83
C LEU A 207 5.06 14.45 12.16
N LEU A 208 4.71 13.61 13.13
CA LEU A 208 4.30 14.07 14.47
C LEU A 208 5.39 14.88 15.20
N GLU A 209 6.68 14.62 14.94
CA GLU A 209 7.80 15.39 15.51
C GLU A 209 7.80 16.88 15.06
N TYR A 210 7.06 17.23 13.99
CA TYR A 210 6.83 18.61 13.53
C TYR A 210 5.72 19.34 14.31
N GLY A 211 5.21 18.75 15.39
CA GLY A 211 4.34 19.42 16.37
C GLY A 211 2.83 19.27 16.12
N TYR A 212 2.40 18.33 15.28
CA TYR A 212 0.98 17.98 15.18
C TYR A 212 0.52 17.26 16.44
N GLU A 213 -0.68 17.60 16.93
CA GLU A 213 -1.33 16.80 17.96
C GLU A 213 -1.93 15.55 17.31
N LYS A 214 -1.88 14.41 18.01
CA LYS A 214 -2.32 13.13 17.43
C LYS A 214 -3.78 13.11 16.99
N ASN A 215 -4.65 13.82 17.72
CA ASN A 215 -6.06 14.03 17.40
C ASN A 215 -6.29 15.07 16.29
N HIS A 216 -5.24 15.61 15.67
CA HIS A 216 -5.29 16.45 14.48
C HIS A 216 -4.67 15.78 13.25
N VAL A 217 -4.32 14.50 13.35
CA VAL A 217 -3.75 13.71 12.26
C VAL A 217 -4.72 12.62 11.84
N LEU A 218 -4.93 12.49 10.53
CA LEU A 218 -5.77 11.48 9.92
C LEU A 218 -4.96 10.69 8.88
N MET A 219 -4.95 9.36 8.98
CA MET A 219 -4.43 8.47 7.95
C MET A 219 -5.59 7.99 7.07
N VAL A 220 -5.53 8.28 5.77
CA VAL A 220 -6.44 7.82 4.74
C VAL A 220 -5.78 6.66 4.00
N GLY A 221 -6.41 5.48 3.98
CA GLY A 221 -5.84 4.29 3.34
C GLY A 221 -6.85 3.16 3.18
N ASP A 222 -6.51 2.17 2.37
CA ASP A 222 -7.39 1.06 1.99
C ASP A 222 -6.95 -0.29 2.55
N ALA A 223 -5.77 -0.37 3.18
CA ALA A 223 -5.19 -1.62 3.64
C ALA A 223 -5.06 -1.70 5.16
N PRO A 224 -5.11 -2.90 5.77
CA PRO A 224 -4.90 -3.06 7.21
C PRO A 224 -3.57 -2.51 7.71
N GLY A 225 -2.52 -2.50 6.86
CA GLY A 225 -1.25 -1.86 7.18
C GLY A 225 -1.34 -0.34 7.41
N ASP A 226 -2.30 0.35 6.79
CA ASP A 226 -2.55 1.78 7.01
C ASP A 226 -3.21 2.02 8.37
N TRP A 227 -4.23 1.20 8.67
CA TRP A 227 -4.88 1.20 9.98
C TRP A 227 -3.86 0.91 11.09
N ASP A 228 -3.02 -0.10 10.93
CA ASP A 228 -1.96 -0.44 11.90
C ASP A 228 -0.99 0.73 12.10
N ALA A 229 -0.56 1.37 11.02
CA ALA A 229 0.33 2.54 11.09
C ALA A 229 -0.33 3.71 11.84
N ALA A 230 -1.62 3.96 11.59
CA ALA A 230 -2.40 4.97 12.28
C ALA A 230 -2.54 4.66 13.78
N ASN A 231 -2.96 3.43 14.09
CA ASN A 231 -3.20 2.95 15.45
C ASN A 231 -1.93 2.98 16.31
N ARG A 232 -0.80 2.54 15.77
CA ARG A 232 0.50 2.56 16.49
C ARG A 232 1.00 3.96 16.80
N ASN A 233 0.68 4.92 15.94
CA ASN A 233 0.97 6.33 16.19
C ASN A 233 -0.08 7.02 17.08
N GLY A 234 -1.24 6.37 17.28
CA GLY A 234 -2.37 6.89 18.04
C GLY A 234 -3.08 8.04 17.31
N VAL A 235 -3.05 8.02 15.98
CA VAL A 235 -3.75 8.99 15.11
C VAL A 235 -5.02 8.35 14.54
N PHE A 236 -5.89 9.16 13.95
CA PHE A 236 -7.14 8.65 13.38
C PHE A 236 -6.93 7.93 12.06
N PHE A 237 -7.87 7.06 11.70
CA PHE A 237 -7.88 6.31 10.45
C PHE A 237 -9.20 6.51 9.70
N TYR A 238 -9.10 6.79 8.41
CA TYR A 238 -10.23 6.86 7.49
C TYR A 238 -10.05 5.83 6.37
N PRO A 239 -10.95 4.82 6.27
CA PRO A 239 -10.81 3.77 5.29
C PRO A 239 -11.30 4.21 3.90
N ILE A 240 -10.54 3.89 2.86
CA ILE A 240 -11.04 3.76 1.50
C ILE A 240 -11.46 2.30 1.31
N LEU A 241 -12.77 2.05 1.18
CA LEU A 241 -13.31 0.69 1.16
C LEU A 241 -13.23 0.09 -0.24
N ALA A 242 -12.71 -1.14 -0.34
CA ALA A 242 -12.61 -1.89 -1.58
C ALA A 242 -14.00 -2.11 -2.22
N GLY A 243 -14.14 -1.74 -3.49
CA GLY A 243 -15.39 -1.73 -4.25
C GLY A 243 -16.37 -0.60 -3.88
N LYS A 244 -15.96 0.34 -3.02
CA LYS A 244 -16.73 1.53 -2.59
C LYS A 244 -15.83 2.77 -2.54
N GLU A 245 -14.81 2.83 -3.38
CA GLU A 245 -13.77 3.85 -3.34
C GLU A 245 -14.33 5.24 -3.66
N GLU A 246 -15.16 5.36 -4.70
CA GLU A 246 -15.84 6.62 -5.05
C GLU A 246 -16.70 7.15 -3.88
N GLN A 247 -17.45 6.27 -3.22
CA GLN A 247 -18.25 6.64 -2.06
C GLN A 247 -17.36 7.07 -0.89
N SER A 248 -16.27 6.34 -0.64
CA SER A 248 -15.31 6.67 0.40
C SER A 248 -14.66 8.03 0.15
N TRP A 249 -14.35 8.38 -1.10
CA TRP A 249 -13.83 9.71 -1.44
C TRP A 249 -14.89 10.82 -1.29
N SER A 250 -16.14 10.55 -1.68
CA SER A 250 -17.26 11.48 -1.47
C SER A 250 -17.48 11.80 0.01
N ASP A 251 -17.32 10.81 0.90
CA ASP A 251 -17.57 10.95 2.33
C ASP A 251 -16.37 11.56 3.10
N LEU A 252 -15.20 11.70 2.47
CA LEU A 252 -13.99 12.25 3.11
C LEU A 252 -14.24 13.66 3.66
N LYS A 253 -15.06 14.47 2.98
CA LYS A 253 -15.40 15.81 3.45
C LYS A 253 -16.00 15.79 4.86
N GLU A 254 -16.89 14.85 5.13
CA GLU A 254 -17.48 14.70 6.46
C GLU A 254 -16.42 14.28 7.48
N ALA A 255 -15.53 13.36 7.11
CA ALA A 255 -14.43 12.92 7.96
C ALA A 255 -13.50 14.09 8.35
N ILE A 256 -13.19 15.00 7.42
CA ILE A 256 -12.41 16.22 7.67
C ILE A 256 -13.18 17.18 8.60
N VAL A 257 -14.50 17.33 8.43
CA VAL A 257 -15.32 18.15 9.34
C VAL A 257 -15.30 17.58 10.76
N GLN A 258 -15.48 16.27 10.91
CA GLN A 258 -15.43 15.58 12.20
C GLN A 258 -14.05 15.73 12.87
N LEU A 259 -12.97 15.70 12.08
CA LEU A 259 -11.60 15.93 12.56
C LEU A 259 -11.45 17.35 13.14
N ILE A 260 -11.89 18.37 12.41
CA ILE A 260 -11.76 19.79 12.80
C ILE A 260 -12.62 20.11 14.02
N GLN A 261 -13.81 19.50 14.13
CA GLN A 261 -14.72 19.69 15.26
C GLN A 261 -14.30 18.90 16.50
N GLY A 262 -13.30 18.01 16.39
CA GLY A 262 -12.86 17.15 17.49
C GLY A 262 -13.83 16.03 17.83
N THR A 263 -14.72 15.68 16.89
CA THR A 263 -15.77 14.65 17.04
C THR A 263 -15.46 13.36 16.29
N PHE A 264 -14.28 13.26 15.65
CA PHE A 264 -13.81 12.05 14.97
C PHE A 264 -13.67 10.86 15.95
N GLN A 265 -13.16 11.11 17.15
CA GLN A 265 -12.91 10.07 18.14
C GLN A 265 -14.22 9.49 18.70
N GLY A 266 -14.21 8.19 19.01
CA GLY A 266 -15.34 7.52 19.63
C GLY A 266 -16.24 6.89 18.57
N TYR A 267 -17.53 7.27 18.57
CA TYR A 267 -18.53 6.61 17.72
C TYR A 267 -18.16 6.65 16.23
N TYR A 268 -17.72 7.81 15.71
CA TYR A 268 -17.42 7.97 14.29
C TYR A 268 -16.25 7.08 13.83
N GLN A 269 -15.09 7.18 14.50
CA GLN A 269 -13.94 6.29 14.23
C GLN A 269 -14.30 4.80 14.36
N ASN A 270 -15.05 4.42 15.39
CA ASN A 270 -15.42 3.01 15.61
C ASN A 270 -16.32 2.49 14.48
N HIS A 271 -17.28 3.29 14.03
CA HIS A 271 -18.17 2.93 12.93
C HIS A 271 -17.38 2.71 11.62
N LEU A 272 -16.44 3.60 11.29
CA LEU A 272 -15.57 3.46 10.13
C LEU A 272 -14.72 2.17 10.21
N LEU A 273 -14.18 1.86 11.40
CA LEU A 273 -13.38 0.65 11.60
C LEU A 273 -14.20 -0.64 11.48
N GLU A 274 -15.46 -0.64 11.93
CA GLU A 274 -16.37 -1.78 11.76
C GLU A 274 -16.70 -2.01 10.28
N GLN A 275 -16.98 -0.93 9.54
CA GLN A 275 -17.19 -1.00 8.08
C GLN A 275 -15.95 -1.52 7.35
N PHE A 276 -14.77 -1.05 7.75
CA PHE A 276 -13.50 -1.48 7.17
C PHE A 276 -13.23 -2.97 7.38
N LYS A 277 -13.38 -3.46 8.61
CA LYS A 277 -13.20 -4.88 8.91
C LYS A 277 -14.19 -5.76 8.15
N SER A 278 -15.48 -5.38 8.18
CA SER A 278 -16.53 -6.10 7.46
C SER A 278 -16.34 -6.11 5.93
N ASN A 279 -15.56 -5.18 5.37
CA ASN A 279 -15.26 -5.12 3.94
C ASN A 279 -14.14 -6.09 3.53
N LEU A 280 -13.34 -6.57 4.48
CA LEU A 280 -12.19 -7.46 4.27
C LEU A 280 -12.36 -8.85 4.90
N GLU A 281 -13.53 -9.14 5.50
CA GLU A 281 -13.97 -10.46 5.95
C GLU A 281 -14.51 -11.32 4.79
#